data_AF-A0A9E3NX70-F1
#
_entry.id   AF-A0A9E3NX70-F1
#
_cell.length_a   1.000
_cell.length_b   1.000
_cell.length_c   1.000
_cell.angle_alpha   90.00
_cell.angle_beta   90.00
_cell.angle_gamma   90.00
#
_symmetry.space_group_name_H-M   'P 1'
#
loop_
_entity.id
_entity.type
_entity.pdbx_description
1 polymer ?
#
loop_
_entity_poly.entity_id
_entity_poly.type
_entity_poly.pdbx_seq_one_letter_code
_entity_poly.pdbx_strand_id
1 'polypeptide(L)'
;MKAVLLACAAATLAGCTPSFDGGPASASNAWSTDTEKAWTALATSLPGRWTSTTASNKTITVSYRLVSNGSALVETFTTASGKETLSVYHRSGRELMLTHYCAQGNQARLKATEARDDRVVFDFLDATNVSDEQGVMHRLSFALRGDGFDQTSVYAKAKGERDSTTLRFVRAAPE
;
A
#
# COMPACT_ATOMS: atom_id res chain seq x y z
N MET A 1 84.13 -13.72 -16.45
CA MET A 1 84.47 -13.86 -15.01
C MET A 1 83.68 -12.78 -14.28
N LYS A 2 82.79 -12.98 -13.31
CA LYS A 2 82.44 -14.10 -12.43
C LYS A 2 80.91 -14.17 -12.35
N ALA A 3 80.37 -15.38 -12.27
CA ALA A 3 79.01 -15.65 -11.86
C ALA A 3 78.87 -15.43 -10.35
N VAL A 4 77.70 -14.94 -9.91
CA VAL A 4 77.19 -15.13 -8.55
C VAL A 4 75.73 -15.52 -8.70
N LEU A 5 75.43 -16.77 -8.32
CA LEU A 5 74.06 -17.24 -8.11
C LEU A 5 73.50 -16.56 -6.86
N LEU A 6 72.25 -16.13 -6.93
CA LEU A 6 71.39 -16.04 -5.77
C LEU A 6 70.01 -16.60 -6.15
N ALA A 7 69.69 -17.76 -5.60
CA ALA A 7 68.36 -18.35 -5.63
C ALA A 7 67.45 -17.52 -4.71
N CYS A 8 66.26 -17.15 -5.17
CA CYS A 8 65.21 -16.64 -4.31
C CYS A 8 63.91 -17.39 -4.62
N ALA A 9 63.35 -17.97 -3.57
CA ALA A 9 62.25 -18.91 -3.58
C ALA A 9 60.93 -18.27 -4.05
N ALA A 10 60.08 -19.10 -4.66
CA ALA A 10 58.70 -18.77 -4.94
C ALA A 10 57.91 -18.55 -3.65
N ALA A 11 57.32 -17.36 -3.50
CA ALA A 11 56.28 -17.10 -2.51
C ALA A 11 54.96 -16.92 -3.28
N THR A 12 54.08 -17.92 -3.18
CA THR A 12 52.69 -17.83 -3.62
C THR A 12 51.95 -16.81 -2.75
N LEU A 13 51.47 -15.73 -3.36
CA LEU A 13 50.59 -14.77 -2.69
C LEU A 13 49.22 -15.42 -2.45
N ALA A 14 48.95 -15.79 -1.21
CA ALA A 14 47.63 -16.12 -0.71
C ALA A 14 47.08 -14.94 0.11
N GLY A 15 45.81 -14.58 -0.12
CA GLY A 15 45.03 -13.60 0.67
C GLY A 15 44.93 -12.22 0.01
N CYS A 16 43.79 -11.55 -0.06
CA CYS A 16 42.56 -11.64 0.72
C CYS A 16 41.35 -11.37 -0.17
N THR A 17 40.41 -12.30 -0.26
CA THR A 17 39.02 -11.96 -0.64
C THR A 17 38.32 -11.42 0.62
N PRO A 18 37.70 -10.23 0.60
CA PRO A 18 36.80 -9.86 1.68
C PRO A 18 35.60 -10.81 1.62
N SER A 19 35.55 -11.76 2.56
CA SER A 19 34.34 -12.49 2.87
C SER A 19 33.33 -11.47 3.40
N PHE A 20 32.31 -11.18 2.60
CA PHE A 20 31.07 -10.64 3.15
C PHE A 20 30.43 -11.78 3.93
N ASP A 21 30.76 -11.88 5.22
CA ASP A 21 29.95 -12.59 6.20
C ASP A 21 28.62 -11.86 6.31
N GLY A 22 27.74 -12.12 5.34
CA GLY A 22 26.32 -11.88 5.46
C GLY A 22 25.77 -12.81 6.53
N GLY A 23 26.00 -12.47 7.80
CA GLY A 23 25.25 -13.03 8.91
C GLY A 23 23.75 -12.94 8.59
N PRO A 24 22.93 -13.88 9.06
CA PRO A 24 21.52 -13.91 8.71
C PRO A 24 20.91 -12.54 9.05
N ALA A 25 20.43 -11.86 8.01
CA ALA A 25 19.68 -10.64 8.16
C ALA A 25 18.57 -10.90 9.17
N SER A 26 18.59 -10.08 10.23
CA SER A 26 17.65 -10.12 11.33
C SER A 26 16.22 -10.24 10.79
N ALA A 27 15.48 -11.22 11.29
CA ALA A 27 14.08 -11.47 10.91
C ALA A 27 13.22 -10.26 11.29
N SER A 28 13.00 -9.34 10.35
CA SER A 28 12.10 -8.21 10.51
C SER A 28 10.67 -8.66 10.21
N ASN A 29 9.86 -8.87 11.26
CA ASN A 29 8.41 -9.07 11.27
C ASN A 29 7.78 -9.49 9.94
N ALA A 30 7.87 -10.80 9.63
CA ALA A 30 7.16 -11.40 8.51
C ALA A 30 5.66 -11.50 8.83
N TRP A 31 4.94 -10.38 8.72
CA TRP A 31 3.52 -10.47 8.39
C TRP A 31 3.46 -11.14 7.01
N SER A 32 2.89 -12.34 6.90
CA SER A 32 2.77 -12.98 5.59
C SER A 32 1.76 -12.17 4.77
N THR A 33 2.22 -11.30 3.88
CA THR A 33 1.37 -10.66 2.89
C THR A 33 1.05 -11.69 1.81
N ASP A 34 -0.10 -12.35 1.94
CA ASP A 34 -0.67 -13.13 0.85
C ASP A 34 -1.38 -12.17 -0.12
N THR A 35 -0.61 -11.63 -1.06
CA THR A 35 -1.06 -10.65 -2.06
C THR A 35 -2.20 -11.20 -2.91
N GLU A 36 -2.16 -12.48 -3.29
CA GLU A 36 -3.24 -13.07 -4.09
C GLU A 36 -4.51 -13.19 -3.26
N LYS A 37 -4.41 -13.60 -2.00
CA LYS A 37 -5.56 -13.65 -1.09
C LYS A 37 -6.17 -12.28 -0.85
N ALA A 38 -5.36 -11.25 -0.57
CA ALA A 38 -5.87 -9.89 -0.40
C ALA A 38 -6.47 -9.33 -1.70
N TRP A 39 -5.84 -9.57 -2.85
CA TRP A 39 -6.39 -9.17 -4.13
C TRP A 39 -7.75 -9.83 -4.37
N THR A 40 -7.85 -11.15 -4.21
CA THR A 40 -9.10 -11.88 -4.36
C THR A 40 -10.17 -11.31 -3.42
N ALA A 41 -9.86 -11.12 -2.13
CA ALA A 41 -10.80 -10.59 -1.15
C ALA A 41 -11.37 -9.22 -1.56
N LEU A 42 -10.53 -8.29 -2.02
CA LEU A 42 -10.97 -6.97 -2.49
C LEU A 42 -11.74 -7.07 -3.82
N ALA A 43 -11.20 -7.81 -4.79
CA ALA A 43 -11.75 -7.93 -6.13
C ALA A 43 -13.11 -8.65 -6.17
N THR A 44 -13.40 -9.51 -5.19
CA THR A 44 -14.71 -10.17 -5.06
C THR A 44 -15.69 -9.38 -4.19
N SER A 45 -15.21 -8.76 -3.10
CA SER A 45 -16.11 -8.19 -2.09
C SER A 45 -16.52 -6.76 -2.41
N LEU A 46 -15.64 -5.95 -2.99
CA LEU A 46 -15.87 -4.51 -3.16
C LEU A 46 -16.69 -4.09 -4.39
N PRO A 47 -16.64 -4.77 -5.57
CA PRO A 47 -17.34 -4.28 -6.75
C PRO A 47 -18.81 -3.94 -6.50
N GLY A 48 -19.26 -2.82 -7.08
CA GLY A 48 -20.60 -2.26 -6.91
C GLY A 48 -20.60 -0.91 -6.19
N ARG A 49 -21.81 -0.44 -5.84
CA ARG A 49 -22.04 0.86 -5.18
C ARG A 49 -22.40 0.68 -3.72
N TRP A 50 -21.91 1.61 -2.90
CA TRP A 50 -22.05 1.60 -1.46
C TRP A 50 -22.30 2.99 -0.93
N THR A 51 -22.98 3.07 0.21
CA THR A 51 -23.21 4.30 0.94
C THR A 51 -22.78 4.18 2.39
N SER A 52 -22.37 5.30 2.97
CA SER A 52 -22.10 5.43 4.40
C SER A 52 -22.74 6.71 4.91
N THR A 53 -23.25 6.68 6.13
CA THR A 53 -23.76 7.86 6.83
C THR A 53 -22.71 8.33 7.82
N THR A 54 -22.23 9.55 7.64
CA THR A 54 -21.31 10.20 8.57
C THR A 54 -21.98 10.54 9.90
N ALA A 55 -21.19 10.81 10.94
CA ALA A 55 -21.71 11.27 12.23
C ALA A 55 -22.57 12.55 12.14
N SER A 56 -22.34 13.39 11.13
CA SER A 56 -23.13 14.60 10.85
C SER A 56 -24.36 14.34 9.97
N ASN A 57 -24.82 13.09 9.87
CA ASN A 57 -25.96 12.66 9.06
C ASN A 57 -25.86 13.02 7.57
N LYS A 58 -24.63 13.10 7.04
CA LYS A 58 -24.37 13.27 5.61
C LYS A 58 -24.06 11.94 4.95
N THR A 59 -24.61 11.72 3.77
CA THR A 59 -24.36 10.53 2.95
C THR A 59 -23.07 10.68 2.16
N ILE A 60 -22.23 9.64 2.21
CA ILE A 60 -21.07 9.45 1.35
C ILE A 60 -21.39 8.27 0.43
N THR A 61 -20.98 8.38 -0.83
CA THR A 61 -21.08 7.29 -1.79
C THR A 61 -19.69 6.85 -2.21
N VAL A 62 -19.48 5.55 -2.31
CA VAL A 62 -18.28 4.97 -2.91
C VAL A 62 -18.69 3.88 -3.90
N SER A 63 -17.98 3.80 -5.02
CA SER A 63 -18.16 2.73 -6.00
C SER A 63 -16.84 2.07 -6.32
N TYR A 64 -16.89 0.77 -6.57
CA TYR A 64 -15.74 -0.01 -6.99
C TYR A 64 -16.04 -0.74 -8.29
N ARG A 65 -15.10 -0.71 -9.23
CA ARG A 65 -15.20 -1.40 -10.52
C ARG A 65 -13.90 -2.07 -10.90
N LEU A 66 -13.97 -3.30 -11.37
CA LEU A 66 -12.85 -3.97 -12.00
C LEU A 66 -12.64 -3.43 -13.41
N VAL A 67 -11.39 -3.22 -13.79
CA VAL A 67 -10.96 -2.78 -15.13
C VAL A 67 -9.72 -3.50 -15.59
N SER A 68 -9.28 -3.18 -16.82
CA SER A 68 -8.07 -3.74 -17.41
C SER A 68 -8.09 -5.27 -17.39
N ASN A 69 -9.21 -5.84 -17.82
CA ASN A 69 -9.46 -7.29 -17.77
C ASN A 69 -9.35 -7.88 -16.35
N GLY A 70 -9.80 -7.12 -15.33
CA GLY A 70 -9.79 -7.56 -13.94
C GLY A 70 -8.42 -7.50 -13.27
N SER A 71 -7.45 -6.79 -13.83
CA SER A 71 -6.12 -6.62 -13.22
C SER A 71 -6.02 -5.42 -12.28
N ALA A 72 -6.99 -4.50 -12.34
CA ALA A 72 -7.05 -3.31 -11.50
C ALA A 72 -8.47 -3.05 -11.00
N LEU A 73 -8.58 -2.53 -9.79
CA LEU A 73 -9.84 -2.12 -9.16
C LEU A 73 -9.80 -0.61 -9.01
N VAL A 74 -10.83 0.09 -9.47
CA VAL A 74 -10.97 1.53 -9.31
C VAL A 74 -12.03 1.80 -8.26
N GLU A 75 -11.64 2.52 -7.21
CA GLU A 75 -12.52 3.17 -6.24
C GLU A 75 -12.78 4.60 -6.67
N THR A 76 -14.05 4.98 -6.72
CA THR A 76 -14.47 6.38 -6.82
C THR A 76 -15.22 6.74 -5.55
N PHE A 77 -14.66 7.65 -4.76
CA PHE A 77 -15.21 8.11 -3.49
C PHE A 77 -15.72 9.54 -3.66
N THR A 78 -17.00 9.76 -3.39
CA THR A 78 -17.63 11.07 -3.50
C THR A 78 -18.04 11.55 -2.11
N THR A 79 -17.45 12.66 -1.67
CA THR A 79 -17.82 13.28 -0.38
C THR A 79 -19.25 13.82 -0.45
N ALA A 80 -19.83 14.10 0.72
CA ALA A 80 -21.12 14.76 0.80
C ALA A 80 -21.16 16.17 0.15
N SER A 81 -20.00 16.79 -0.08
CA SER A 81 -19.88 18.07 -0.80
C SER A 81 -19.71 17.91 -2.31
N GLY A 82 -19.78 16.68 -2.84
CA GLY A 82 -19.63 16.38 -4.26
C GLY A 82 -18.18 16.36 -4.74
N LYS A 83 -17.20 16.46 -3.84
CA LYS A 83 -15.78 16.32 -4.22
C LYS A 83 -15.47 14.85 -4.42
N GLU A 84 -14.85 14.53 -5.54
CA GLU A 84 -14.44 13.17 -5.88
C GLU A 84 -12.96 12.97 -5.58
N THR A 85 -12.64 11.82 -5.00
CA THR A 85 -11.30 11.25 -4.98
C THR A 85 -11.34 9.87 -5.62
N LEU A 86 -10.19 9.41 -6.09
CA LEU A 86 -10.09 8.15 -6.82
C LEU A 86 -8.93 7.34 -6.28
N SER A 87 -9.11 6.04 -6.09
CA SER A 87 -8.01 5.13 -5.74
C SER A 87 -7.96 3.98 -6.75
N VAL A 88 -6.76 3.63 -7.23
CA VAL A 88 -6.55 2.48 -8.12
C VAL A 88 -5.72 1.43 -7.40
N TYR A 89 -6.29 0.24 -7.22
CA TYR A 89 -5.66 -0.90 -6.59
C TYR A 89 -5.17 -1.87 -7.67
N HIS A 90 -3.97 -2.41 -7.52
CA HIS A 90 -3.42 -3.39 -8.44
C HIS A 90 -2.34 -4.25 -7.77
N ARG A 91 -2.11 -5.43 -8.32
CA ARG A 91 -0.93 -6.25 -7.99
C ARG A 91 0.31 -5.68 -8.68
N SER A 92 1.46 -5.79 -8.03
CA SER A 92 2.79 -5.43 -8.54
C SER A 92 3.77 -6.51 -8.12
N GLY A 93 3.96 -7.52 -8.97
CA GLY A 93 4.70 -8.72 -8.61
C GLY A 93 4.08 -9.42 -7.40
N ARG A 94 4.83 -9.49 -6.30
CA ARG A 94 4.36 -10.09 -5.03
C ARG A 94 3.70 -9.08 -4.09
N GLU A 95 3.55 -7.84 -4.50
CA GLU A 95 2.97 -6.77 -3.68
C GLU A 95 1.56 -6.41 -4.15
N LEU A 96 0.70 -6.02 -3.20
CA LEU A 96 -0.57 -5.37 -3.50
C LEU A 96 -0.42 -3.87 -3.22
N MET A 97 -0.70 -3.05 -4.22
CA MET A 97 -0.50 -1.60 -4.15
C MET A 97 -1.81 -0.87 -4.42
N LEU A 98 -1.88 0.37 -3.94
CA LEU A 98 -2.84 1.34 -4.42
C LEU A 98 -2.20 2.70 -4.63
N THR A 99 -2.75 3.47 -5.56
CA THR A 99 -2.48 4.91 -5.70
C THR A 99 -3.76 5.68 -5.46
N HIS A 100 -3.75 6.59 -4.48
CA HIS A 100 -4.85 7.47 -4.13
C HIS A 100 -4.63 8.86 -4.74
N TYR A 101 -5.56 9.28 -5.59
CA TYR A 101 -5.63 10.59 -6.21
C TYR A 101 -6.54 11.49 -5.37
N CYS A 102 -5.91 12.35 -4.57
CA CYS A 102 -6.63 13.23 -3.66
C CYS A 102 -7.22 14.44 -4.41
N ALA A 103 -8.37 14.94 -3.95
CA ALA A 103 -8.97 16.18 -4.44
C ALA A 103 -8.10 17.43 -4.14
N GLN A 104 -7.11 17.30 -3.26
CA GLN A 104 -6.09 18.33 -3.00
C GLN A 104 -4.99 18.37 -4.08
N GLY A 105 -4.91 17.36 -4.95
CA GLY A 105 -3.95 17.29 -6.04
C GLY A 105 -2.66 16.52 -5.75
N ASN A 106 -2.48 15.95 -4.55
CA ASN A 106 -1.41 14.99 -4.29
C ASN A 106 -1.81 13.56 -4.69
N GLN A 107 -0.82 12.70 -4.92
CA GLN A 107 -1.03 11.28 -5.22
C GLN A 107 -0.21 10.43 -4.26
N ALA A 108 -0.89 9.78 -3.30
CA ALA A 108 -0.23 8.89 -2.35
C ALA A 108 -0.21 7.46 -2.89
N ARG A 109 0.96 6.81 -2.84
CA ARG A 109 1.10 5.38 -3.09
C ARG A 109 1.17 4.65 -1.76
N LEU A 110 0.37 3.61 -1.61
CA LEU A 110 0.37 2.76 -0.43
C LEU A 110 0.60 1.30 -0.85
N LYS A 111 1.18 0.52 0.07
CA LYS A 111 1.43 -0.91 -0.09
C LYS A 111 0.71 -1.69 1.00
N ALA A 112 0.12 -2.83 0.64
CA ALA A 112 -0.47 -3.73 1.60
C ALA A 112 0.58 -4.27 2.57
N THR A 113 0.32 -4.13 3.86
CA THR A 113 1.16 -4.64 4.97
C THR A 113 0.46 -5.75 5.75
N GLU A 114 -0.84 -5.89 5.58
CA GLU A 114 -1.65 -6.96 6.17
C GLU A 114 -2.65 -7.49 5.15
N ALA A 115 -2.75 -8.81 5.08
CA ALA A 115 -3.66 -9.55 4.21
C ALA A 115 -4.28 -10.72 4.99
N ARG A 116 -5.57 -10.62 5.30
CA ARG A 116 -6.41 -11.67 5.90
C ARG A 116 -7.71 -11.80 5.10
N ASP A 117 -8.48 -12.85 5.35
CA ASP A 117 -9.76 -13.09 4.66
C ASP A 117 -10.75 -11.92 4.80
N ASP A 118 -10.77 -11.31 5.98
CA ASP A 118 -11.71 -10.27 6.38
C ASP A 118 -11.04 -8.89 6.53
N ARG A 119 -9.74 -8.77 6.31
CA ARG A 119 -9.00 -7.54 6.57
C ARG A 119 -7.82 -7.33 5.63
N VAL A 120 -7.76 -6.13 5.05
CA VAL A 120 -6.62 -5.69 4.24
C VAL A 120 -6.19 -4.32 4.73
N VAL A 121 -4.89 -4.14 5.00
CA VAL A 121 -4.31 -2.86 5.45
C VAL A 121 -3.23 -2.43 4.49
N PHE A 122 -3.33 -1.19 4.04
CA PHE A 122 -2.36 -0.50 3.21
C PHE A 122 -1.68 0.61 4.01
N ASP A 123 -0.35 0.67 3.95
CA ASP A 123 0.47 1.70 4.56
C ASP A 123 1.21 2.53 3.52
N PHE A 124 1.45 3.79 3.86
CA PHE A 124 2.19 4.77 3.07
C PHE A 124 3.51 4.22 2.54
N LEU A 125 3.72 4.37 1.23
CA LEU A 125 5.00 4.15 0.58
C LEU A 125 5.67 5.49 0.29
N ASP A 126 5.01 6.33 -0.51
CA ASP A 126 5.44 7.68 -0.84
C ASP A 126 4.27 8.49 -1.44
N ALA A 127 4.52 9.75 -1.81
CA ALA A 127 3.55 10.59 -2.50
C ALA A 127 4.21 11.60 -3.44
N THR A 128 3.45 12.06 -4.44
CA THR A 128 3.82 13.15 -5.33
C THR A 128 2.96 14.40 -5.10
N ASN A 129 3.51 15.56 -5.49
CA ASN A 129 2.84 16.86 -5.41
C ASN A 129 2.29 17.20 -4.01
N VAL A 130 3.11 16.98 -2.97
CA VAL A 130 2.76 17.24 -1.57
C VAL A 130 3.25 18.63 -1.17
N SER A 131 2.38 19.41 -0.52
CA SER A 131 2.75 20.62 0.23
C SER A 131 2.52 20.46 1.73
N ASP A 132 3.06 21.36 2.53
CA ASP A 132 3.01 21.28 4.01
C ASP A 132 1.59 21.44 4.58
N GLU A 133 0.70 22.07 3.84
CA GLU A 133 -0.69 22.34 4.22
C GLU A 133 -1.64 21.18 3.89
N GLN A 134 -1.21 20.25 3.04
CA GLN A 134 -2.06 19.17 2.55
C GLN A 134 -2.08 17.96 3.50
N GLY A 135 -3.25 17.34 3.61
CA GLY A 135 -3.35 15.98 4.13
C GLY A 135 -2.95 14.96 3.06
N VAL A 136 -2.07 14.03 3.40
CA VAL A 136 -1.67 12.89 2.55
C VAL A 136 -2.23 11.61 3.17
N MET A 137 -2.79 10.71 2.36
CA MET A 137 -3.28 9.43 2.87
C MET A 137 -2.09 8.55 3.28
N HIS A 138 -1.99 8.24 4.57
CA HIS A 138 -0.91 7.41 5.12
C HIS A 138 -1.32 5.97 5.39
N ARG A 139 -2.62 5.72 5.57
CA ARG A 139 -3.14 4.37 5.77
C ARG A 139 -4.55 4.26 5.25
N LEU A 140 -4.85 3.11 4.65
CA LEU A 140 -6.20 2.70 4.29
C LEU A 140 -6.39 1.26 4.72
N SER A 141 -7.44 0.97 5.49
CA SER A 141 -7.76 -0.41 5.87
C SER A 141 -9.21 -0.74 5.59
N PHE A 142 -9.42 -1.96 5.14
CA PHE A 142 -10.72 -2.58 4.95
C PHE A 142 -10.93 -3.65 6.02
N ALA A 143 -12.11 -3.65 6.65
CA ALA A 143 -12.65 -4.80 7.35
C ALA A 143 -13.89 -5.29 6.58
N LEU A 144 -13.73 -6.36 5.82
CA LEU A 144 -14.75 -6.95 4.97
C LEU A 144 -15.74 -7.76 5.80
N ARG A 145 -17.03 -7.64 5.50
CA ARG A 145 -18.14 -8.31 6.19
C ARG A 145 -19.14 -8.84 5.16
N GLY A 146 -20.01 -9.76 5.57
CA GLY A 146 -21.00 -10.36 4.66
C GLY A 146 -22.03 -9.37 4.08
N ASP A 147 -22.31 -8.28 4.79
CA ASP A 147 -23.30 -7.25 4.46
C ASP A 147 -22.68 -5.90 4.06
N GLY A 148 -21.35 -5.81 3.99
CA GLY A 148 -20.64 -4.59 3.66
C GLY A 148 -19.21 -4.58 4.16
N PHE A 149 -18.63 -3.40 4.39
CA PHE A 149 -17.28 -3.30 4.92
C PHE A 149 -17.10 -2.02 5.73
N ASP A 150 -16.09 -2.02 6.59
CA ASP A 150 -15.63 -0.81 7.25
C ASP A 150 -14.35 -0.36 6.53
N GLN A 151 -14.28 0.92 6.21
CA GLN A 151 -13.09 1.53 5.65
C GLN A 151 -12.55 2.55 6.65
N THR A 152 -11.32 2.37 7.09
CA THR A 152 -10.61 3.36 7.90
C THR A 152 -9.53 4.01 7.06
N SER A 153 -9.60 5.33 6.93
CA SER A 153 -8.56 6.15 6.29
C SER A 153 -7.84 6.98 7.35
N VAL A 154 -6.51 7.06 7.23
CA VAL A 154 -5.67 7.93 8.05
C VAL A 154 -4.94 8.89 7.13
N TYR A 155 -5.15 10.18 7.33
CA TYR A 155 -4.41 11.24 6.66
C TYR A 155 -3.41 11.86 7.63
N ALA A 156 -2.24 12.23 7.14
CA ALA A 156 -1.24 12.97 7.91
C ALA A 156 -0.82 14.24 7.18
N LYS A 157 -0.48 15.28 7.93
CA LYS A 157 0.16 16.52 7.41
C LYS A 157 1.65 16.51 7.75
N ALA A 158 2.41 17.41 7.11
CA ALA A 158 3.87 17.52 7.31
C ALA A 158 4.28 17.71 8.78
N LYS A 159 3.47 18.41 9.58
CA LYS A 159 3.73 18.65 11.02
C LYS A 159 3.38 17.48 11.93
N GLY A 160 3.03 16.31 11.38
CA GLY A 160 2.74 15.08 12.14
C GLY A 160 1.32 14.97 12.68
N GLU A 161 0.46 15.98 12.46
CA GLU A 161 -0.98 15.89 12.72
C GLU A 161 -1.59 14.73 11.91
N ARG A 162 -2.46 13.93 12.54
CA ARG A 162 -3.11 12.78 11.92
C ARG A 162 -4.61 12.78 12.17
N ASP A 163 -5.36 12.62 11.09
CA ASP A 163 -6.81 12.48 11.09
C ASP A 163 -7.17 11.05 10.70
N SER A 164 -7.94 10.37 11.55
CA SER A 164 -8.43 9.02 11.30
C SER A 164 -9.94 9.00 11.19
N THR A 165 -10.47 8.47 10.09
CA THR A 165 -11.91 8.36 9.86
C THR A 165 -12.27 6.92 9.50
N THR A 166 -13.22 6.33 10.24
CA THR A 166 -13.81 5.03 9.92
C THR A 166 -15.23 5.22 9.42
N LEU A 167 -15.53 4.65 8.26
CA LEU A 167 -16.85 4.65 7.64
C LEU A 167 -17.36 3.21 7.49
N ARG A 168 -18.60 2.98 7.92
CA ARG A 168 -19.32 1.75 7.64
C ARG A 168 -20.05 1.88 6.32
N PHE A 169 -19.69 1.07 5.35
CA PHE A 169 -20.33 1.02 4.04
C PHE A 169 -21.29 -0.15 3.94
N VAL A 170 -22.50 0.14 3.47
CA VAL A 170 -23.55 -0.83 3.14
C VAL A 170 -23.95 -0.65 1.68
N ARG A 171 -24.56 -1.67 1.07
CA ARG A 171 -24.95 -1.60 -0.34
C ARG A 171 -25.87 -0.41 -0.57
N ALA A 172 -25.59 0.36 -1.63
CA ALA A 172 -26.47 1.44 -2.05
C ALA A 172 -27.81 0.85 -2.51
N ALA A 173 -28.91 1.59 -2.29
CA ALA A 173 -30.19 1.24 -2.90
C ALA A 173 -30.07 1.21 -4.44
N PRO A 174 -30.83 0.36 -5.13
CA PRO A 174 -30.99 0.46 -6.58
C PRO A 174 -31.42 1.88 -6.95
N GLU A 175 -30.88 2.40 -8.06
CA GLU A 175 -31.33 3.68 -8.64
C GLU A 175 -32.75 3.59 -9.21
#